data_AF-A0A967SXN1-F1
#
_entry.id   AF-A0A967SXN1-F1
#
_cell.length_a   1.000
_cell.length_b   1.000
_cell.length_c   1.000
_cell.angle_alpha   90.00
_cell.angle_beta   90.00
_cell.angle_gamma   90.00
#
_symmetry.space_group_name_H-M   'P 1'
#
loop_
_entity.id
_entity.type
_entity.pdbx_description
1 polymer ?
#
loop_
_entity_poly.entity_id
_entity_poly.type
_entity_poly.pdbx_seq_one_letter_code
_entity_poly.pdbx_strand_id
1 'polypeptide(L)' 'LGDADLRGADLRGAYLRGAYLGGAYLRGAYLRGAYLGGAYLRGAYLE' A
#
# COMPACT_ATOMS: atom_id res chain seq x y z
N LEU A 1 -6.65 -1.76 -6.11
CA LEU A 1 -5.72 -0.78 -5.49
C LEU A 1 -4.47 -0.57 -6.33
N GLY A 2 -4.20 -1.39 -7.36
CA GLY A 2 -3.19 -1.03 -8.33
C GLY A 2 -3.61 0.27 -9.00
N ASP A 3 -2.68 1.22 -9.08
CA ASP A 3 -2.90 2.61 -9.52
C ASP A 3 -3.77 3.48 -8.60
N ALA A 4 -4.11 3.02 -7.38
CA ALA A 4 -4.81 3.87 -6.42
C ALA A 4 -3.90 4.98 -5.89
N ASP A 5 -4.46 6.18 -5.73
CA ASP A 5 -3.81 7.25 -4.98
C ASP A 5 -4.06 7.05 -3.48
N LEU A 6 -3.04 6.60 -2.78
CA LEU A 6 -3.03 6.35 -1.34
C LEU A 6 -2.03 7.28 -0.64
N ARG A 7 -1.66 8.39 -1.28
CA ARG A 7 -0.67 9.32 -0.71
C ARG A 7 -1.21 9.90 0.60
N GLY A 8 -0.40 9.82 1.65
CA GLY A 8 -0.79 10.26 2.99
C GLY A 8 -1.89 9.44 3.68
N ALA A 9 -2.34 8.33 3.07
CA ALA A 9 -3.41 7.52 3.64
C ALA A 9 -2.98 6.88 4.97
N ASP A 10 -3.87 6.86 5.95
CA ASP A 10 -3.67 6.09 7.17
C ASP A 10 -4.09 4.63 6.96
N LEU A 11 -3.10 3.76 6.80
CA LEU A 11 -3.26 2.32 6.59
C LEU A 11 -2.71 1.52 7.78
N ARG A 12 -2.57 2.16 8.96
CA ARG A 12 -2.03 1.50 10.15
C ARG A 12 -2.95 0.35 10.56
N GLY A 13 -2.38 -0.84 10.74
CA GLY A 13 -3.15 -2.04 11.07
C GLY A 13 -4.03 -2.59 9.94
N ALA A 14 -3.99 -2.00 8.73
CA ALA A 14 -4.84 -2.44 7.63
C ALA A 14 -4.52 -3.88 7.20
N TYR A 15 -5.54 -4.68 6.93
CA TYR A 15 -5.36 -6.04 6.39
C TYR A 15 -5.25 -5.99 4.86
N LEU A 16 -4.02 -5.94 4.35
CA LEU A 16 -3.68 -5.84 2.93
C LEU A 16 -3.07 -7.14 2.38
N ARG A 17 -3.31 -8.27 3.07
CA ARG A 17 -2.75 -9.57 2.70
C ARG A 17 -3.28 -9.97 1.32
N GLY A 18 -2.39 -10.23 0.38
CA GLY A 18 -2.76 -10.55 -1.01
C GLY A 18 -3.29 -9.36 -1.83
N ALA A 19 -3.25 -8.13 -1.30
CA ALA A 19 -3.77 -6.98 -2.01
C ALA A 19 -2.91 -6.66 -3.25
N TYR A 20 -3.58 -6.31 -4.36
CA TYR A 20 -2.90 -5.80 -5.54
C TYR A 20 -2.68 -4.28 -5.39
N LEU A 21 -1.45 -3.90 -5.05
CA LEU A 21 -0.98 -2.52 -4.84
C LEU A 21 0.04 -2.09 -5.92
N GLY A 22 0.23 -2.87 -6.98
CA GLY A 22 1.18 -2.54 -8.04
C GLY A 22 0.76 -1.26 -8.76
N GLY A 23 1.66 -0.29 -8.90
CA GLY A 23 1.34 1.03 -9.46
C GLY A 23 0.70 2.02 -8.48
N ALA A 24 0.35 1.60 -7.25
CA ALA A 24 -0.28 2.50 -6.28
C ALA A 24 0.68 3.60 -5.82
N TYR A 25 0.16 4.82 -5.63
CA TYR A 25 0.91 5.93 -5.03
C TYR A 25 0.80 5.88 -3.51
N LEU A 26 1.86 5.42 -2.84
CA LEU A 26 1.93 5.23 -1.39
C LEU A 26 2.80 6.28 -0.69
N ARG A 27 3.26 7.32 -1.39
CA ARG A 27 4.09 8.38 -0.80
C ARG A 27 3.42 8.96 0.46
N GLY A 28 4.10 8.84 1.60
CA GLY A 28 3.60 9.32 2.89
C GLY A 28 2.48 8.48 3.52
N ALA A 29 2.11 7.34 2.94
CA ALA A 29 1.11 6.46 3.55
C ALA A 29 1.63 5.85 4.86
N TYR A 30 0.79 5.83 5.90
CA TYR A 30 1.12 5.26 7.19
C TYR A 30 0.83 3.76 7.18
N LEU A 31 1.84 2.93 6.92
CA LEU A 31 1.70 1.46 6.83
C LEU A 31 2.10 0.72 8.12
N ARG A 32 2.33 1.43 9.24
CA ARG A 32 2.79 0.81 10.49
C ARG A 32 1.78 -0.25 10.97
N GLY A 33 2.23 -1.50 11.05
CA GLY A 33 1.39 -2.62 11.47
C GLY A 33 0.42 -3.13 10.40
N ALA A 34 0.49 -2.64 9.16
CA ALA A 34 -0.31 -3.19 8.08
C ALA A 34 0.11 -4.62 7.76
N TYR A 35 -0.86 -5.50 7.55
CA TYR A 35 -0.62 -6.89 7.18
C TYR A 35 -0.44 -6.99 5.66
N LEU A 36 0.80 -6.87 5.18
CA LEU A 36 1.14 -6.87 3.75
C LEU A 36 1.56 -8.25 3.20
N GLY A 37 1.32 -9.34 3.94
CA GLY A 37 1.74 -10.68 3.52
C GLY A 37 1.20 -11.04 2.14
N GLY A 38 2.08 -11.31 1.17
CA GLY A 38 1.69 -11.63 -0.20
C GLY A 38 1.04 -10.48 -0.98
N ALA A 39 1.08 -9.24 -0.47
CA ALA A 39 0.66 -8.08 -1.24
C ALA A 39 1.55 -7.90 -2.47
N TYR A 40 0.94 -7.64 -3.62
CA TYR A 40 1.67 -7.34 -4.84
C TYR A 40 2.00 -5.86 -4.88
N LEU A 41 3.25 -5.51 -4.54
CA LEU A 41 3.76 -4.14 -4.43
C LEU A 41 4.64 -3.72 -5.62
N ARG A 42 4.83 -4.59 -6.62
CA ARG A 42 5.71 -4.29 -7.76
C ARG A 42 5.19 -3.06 -8.51
N GLY A 43 6.03 -2.03 -8.61
CA GLY A 43 5.69 -0.77 -9.26
C GLY A 43 4.91 0.22 -8.39
N ALA A 44 4.70 -0.06 -7.10
CA ALA A 44 4.16 0.94 -6.19
C ALA A 44 5.15 2.10 -6.00
N TYR A 45 4.64 3.32 -5.95
CA TYR A 45 5.43 4.55 -5.81
C TYR A 45 5.49 4.97 -4.35
N LEU A 46 6.69 4.96 -3.76
CA LEU A 46 6.92 5.22 -2.33
C LEU A 46 7.61 6.57 -2.04
N GLU A 47 8.27 7.17 -3.03
CA GLU A 47 8.98 8.46 -2.94
C GLU A 47 8.15 9.66 -3.42
#